data_AF-A0A1H8JZW4-F1
#
_entry.id   AF-A0A1H8JZW4-F1
#
_cell.length_a   1.000
_cell.length_b   1.000
_cell.length_c   1.000
_cell.angle_alpha   90.00
_cell.angle_beta   90.00
_cell.angle_gamma   90.00
#
_symmetry.space_group_name_H-M   'P 1'
#
loop_
_entity.id
_entity.type
_entity.pdbx_description
1 polymer ?
#
loop_
_entity_poly.entity_id
_entity_poly.type
_entity_poly.pdbx_seq_one_letter_code
_entity_poly.pdbx_strand_id
1 'polypeptide(L)'
;MNDLTLPRLAALVPGLAPSCGPVRLVAVDGHAGAGKTTLTARLAERLGGAPVVHTDDLATHEEPFAWTERLAAQVLGPLSRGETAHHEVYDWTARRFAGSREVPPAPVVLLEGVGTGRAAVRPLLALLLWLEVDQDTARRRGLLRDGPELAHFWTGWTREEDAHFAADPSRPFADLLVRQTGDGHAGHAGYTADPGPGARRAPGPYGDRQ
;
A
#
# COMPACT_ATOMS: atom_id res chain seq x y z
N MET A 1 5.33 -23.41 10.33
CA MET A 1 5.13 -22.15 9.60
C MET A 1 4.42 -21.22 10.56
N ASN A 2 5.01 -20.05 10.82
CA ASN A 2 4.47 -19.06 11.76
C ASN A 2 3.62 -18.08 10.94
N ASP A 3 2.41 -18.49 10.56
CA ASP A 3 1.54 -17.64 9.75
C ASP A 3 1.14 -16.40 10.55
N LEU A 4 1.62 -15.22 10.15
CA LEU A 4 1.27 -13.99 10.84
C LEU A 4 -0.14 -13.56 10.44
N THR A 5 -1.10 -13.67 11.35
CA THR A 5 -2.48 -13.24 11.10
C THR A 5 -2.61 -11.71 11.13
N LEU A 6 -3.63 -11.16 10.48
CA LEU A 6 -3.88 -9.70 10.47
C LEU A 6 -3.95 -9.06 11.88
N PRO A 7 -4.61 -9.66 12.89
CA PRO A 7 -4.57 -9.14 14.26
C PRO A 7 -3.16 -9.09 14.84
N ARG A 8 -2.34 -10.11 14.57
CA ARG A 8 -0.97 -10.13 15.09
C ARG A 8 -0.07 -9.16 14.34
N LEU A 9 -0.25 -8.99 13.04
CA LEU A 9 0.40 -7.92 12.27
C LEU A 9 0.08 -6.54 12.87
N ALA A 10 -1.20 -6.24 13.12
CA ALA A 10 -1.62 -4.97 13.71
C ALA A 10 -1.00 -4.73 15.10
N ALA A 11 -0.82 -5.79 15.91
CA ALA A 11 -0.16 -5.69 17.21
C ALA A 11 1.36 -5.40 17.11
N LEU A 12 2.01 -5.81 16.02
CA LEU A 12 3.45 -5.61 15.82
C LEU A 12 3.80 -4.24 15.24
N VAL A 13 2.95 -3.70 14.36
CA VAL A 13 3.22 -2.44 13.63
C VAL A 13 3.58 -1.27 14.56
N PRO A 14 2.89 -1.01 15.70
CA PRO A 14 3.29 0.05 16.63
C PRO A 14 4.69 -0.11 17.23
N GLY A 15 5.22 -1.34 17.28
CA GLY A 15 6.56 -1.64 17.79
C GLY A 15 7.70 -1.38 16.79
N LEU A 16 7.40 -1.11 15.52
CA LEU A 16 8.42 -0.76 14.52
C LEU A 16 9.10 0.57 14.86
N ALA A 17 10.28 0.81 14.30
CA ALA A 17 10.88 2.15 14.36
C ALA A 17 10.06 3.13 13.47
N PRO A 18 9.85 4.39 13.89
CA PRO A 18 9.37 5.43 12.99
C PRO A 18 10.26 5.57 11.75
N SER A 19 9.66 5.90 10.61
CA SER A 19 10.32 5.92 9.30
C SER A 19 10.10 7.20 8.50
N CYS A 20 9.12 8.01 8.90
CA CYS A 20 8.81 9.31 8.32
C CYS A 20 8.65 10.32 9.47
N GLY A 21 9.77 10.79 10.01
CA GLY A 21 9.78 11.58 11.24
C GLY A 21 9.19 10.80 12.42
N PRO A 22 8.15 11.31 13.13
CA PRO A 22 7.51 10.59 14.23
C PRO A 22 6.58 9.46 13.75
N VAL A 23 6.29 9.37 12.45
CA VAL A 23 5.31 8.44 11.87
C VAL A 23 5.96 7.14 11.41
N ARG A 24 5.28 6.02 11.63
CA ARG A 24 5.56 4.74 10.96
C ARG A 24 4.73 4.67 9.69
N LEU A 25 5.37 4.81 8.55
CA LEU A 25 4.69 4.70 7.27
C LEU A 25 4.65 3.23 6.83
N VAL A 26 3.46 2.67 6.72
CA VAL A 26 3.26 1.27 6.28
C VAL A 26 2.60 1.28 4.91
N ALA A 27 3.29 0.70 3.91
CA ALA A 27 2.74 0.59 2.57
C ALA A 27 1.98 -0.72 2.36
N VAL A 28 0.87 -0.65 1.65
CA VAL A 28 0.10 -1.80 1.14
C VAL A 28 0.06 -1.73 -0.38
N ASP A 29 0.89 -2.57 -1.01
CA ASP A 29 1.04 -2.66 -2.46
C ASP A 29 0.54 -4.01 -2.98
N GLY A 30 0.47 -4.16 -4.30
CA GLY A 30 -0.11 -5.29 -5.01
C GLY A 30 -0.82 -4.81 -6.28
N HIS A 31 -1.17 -5.74 -7.15
CA HIS A 31 -1.86 -5.43 -8.41
C HIS A 31 -3.21 -4.71 -8.20
N ALA A 32 -3.62 -3.92 -9.19
CA ALA A 32 -4.97 -3.38 -9.26
C ALA A 32 -6.01 -4.51 -9.24
N GLY A 33 -7.08 -4.33 -8.46
CA GLY A 33 -8.09 -5.37 -8.24
C GLY A 33 -7.68 -6.50 -7.28
N ALA A 34 -6.49 -6.46 -6.66
CA ALA A 34 -6.07 -7.48 -5.69
C ALA A 34 -6.85 -7.45 -4.36
N GLY A 35 -7.49 -6.32 -4.02
CA GLY A 35 -8.22 -6.14 -2.75
C GLY A 35 -7.45 -5.37 -1.66
N LYS A 36 -6.45 -4.57 -2.05
CA LYS A 36 -5.62 -3.75 -1.15
C LYS A 36 -6.45 -2.83 -0.26
N THR A 37 -7.47 -2.18 -0.81
CA THR A 37 -8.34 -1.25 -0.08
C THR A 37 -9.06 -1.95 1.07
N THR A 38 -9.54 -3.17 0.82
CA THR A 38 -10.20 -4.00 1.85
C THR A 38 -9.22 -4.44 2.94
N LEU A 39 -8.02 -4.89 2.58
CA LEU A 39 -6.97 -5.24 3.53
C LEU A 39 -6.59 -4.03 4.40
N THR A 40 -6.35 -2.89 3.76
CA THR A 40 -5.91 -1.64 4.40
C THR A 40 -6.97 -1.11 5.35
N ALA A 41 -8.24 -1.11 4.96
CA ALA A 41 -9.34 -0.70 5.84
C ALA A 41 -9.41 -1.55 7.12
N ARG A 42 -9.26 -2.88 6.99
CA ARG A 42 -9.27 -3.81 8.13
C ARG A 42 -8.04 -3.67 9.02
N LEU A 43 -6.89 -3.31 8.44
CA LEU A 43 -5.68 -3.03 9.18
C LEU A 43 -5.81 -1.69 9.94
N ALA A 44 -6.32 -0.64 9.28
CA ALA A 44 -6.58 0.66 9.88
C ALA A 44 -7.52 0.55 11.10
N GLU A 45 -8.62 -0.19 10.98
CA GLU A 45 -9.55 -0.47 12.08
C GLU A 45 -8.84 -1.09 13.29
N ARG A 46 -8.00 -2.11 13.05
CA ARG A 46 -7.23 -2.80 14.11
C ARG A 46 -6.14 -1.93 14.73
N LEU A 47 -5.68 -0.92 14.02
CA LEU A 47 -4.74 0.08 14.50
C LEU A 47 -5.43 1.28 15.18
N GLY A 48 -6.72 1.15 15.52
CA GLY A 48 -7.48 2.21 16.19
C GLY A 48 -7.92 3.34 15.27
N GLY A 49 -8.11 3.07 13.98
CA GLY A 49 -8.50 4.08 12.98
C GLY A 49 -7.31 4.83 12.39
N ALA A 50 -6.20 4.14 12.12
CA ALA A 50 -5.02 4.75 11.51
C ALA A 50 -5.37 5.47 10.18
N PRO A 51 -4.87 6.70 9.94
CA PRO A 51 -5.10 7.41 8.68
C PRO A 51 -4.59 6.60 7.47
N VAL A 52 -5.33 6.70 6.36
CA VAL A 52 -4.99 6.03 5.10
C VAL A 52 -4.85 7.07 3.99
N VAL A 53 -3.75 6.96 3.24
CA VAL A 53 -3.46 7.74 2.04
C VAL A 53 -3.59 6.80 0.85
N HIS A 54 -4.50 7.11 -0.07
CA HIS A 54 -4.70 6.35 -1.30
C HIS A 54 -3.94 7.03 -2.44
N THR A 55 -3.06 6.30 -3.14
CA THR A 55 -2.35 6.89 -4.30
C THR A 55 -3.28 7.30 -5.43
N ASP A 56 -4.47 6.68 -5.50
CA ASP A 56 -5.50 7.02 -6.47
C ASP A 56 -6.03 8.45 -6.27
N ASP A 57 -5.90 9.04 -5.07
CA ASP A 57 -6.20 10.46 -4.84
C ASP A 57 -5.16 11.38 -5.53
N LEU A 58 -3.93 10.91 -5.75
CA LEU A 58 -2.77 11.69 -6.22
C LEU A 58 -2.41 11.45 -7.69
N ALA A 59 -2.76 10.26 -8.20
CA ALA A 59 -2.59 9.87 -9.59
C ALA A 59 -3.64 10.56 -10.49
N THR A 60 -3.31 10.69 -11.77
CA THR A 60 -4.22 11.27 -12.77
C THR A 60 -4.36 10.35 -13.98
N HIS A 61 -5.22 10.70 -14.93
CA HIS A 61 -5.31 9.98 -16.20
C HIS A 61 -4.02 10.07 -17.01
N GLU A 62 -3.34 11.21 -16.94
CA GLU A 62 -2.10 11.51 -17.66
C GLU A 62 -0.86 10.96 -16.92
N GLU A 63 -0.93 10.89 -15.60
CA GLU A 63 0.18 10.55 -14.71
C GLU A 63 -0.20 9.43 -13.73
N PRO A 64 -0.52 8.21 -14.20
CA PRO A 64 -1.00 7.12 -13.35
C PRO A 64 0.03 6.70 -12.29
N PHE A 65 1.33 6.85 -12.61
CA PHE A 65 2.44 6.52 -11.71
C PHE A 65 3.41 7.69 -11.47
N ALA A 66 3.06 8.93 -11.82
CA ALA A 66 3.90 10.11 -11.59
C ALA A 66 3.48 10.92 -10.34
N TRP A 67 2.84 10.26 -9.37
CA TRP A 67 2.27 10.89 -8.17
C TRP A 67 3.28 11.17 -7.03
N THR A 68 4.54 10.73 -7.14
CA THR A 68 5.52 10.76 -6.04
C THR A 68 5.87 12.16 -5.56
N GLU A 69 5.92 13.14 -6.46
CA GLU A 69 6.21 14.53 -6.10
C GLU A 69 5.08 15.12 -5.25
N ARG A 70 3.82 14.87 -5.64
CA ARG A 70 2.63 15.26 -4.87
C ARG A 70 2.63 14.57 -3.51
N LEU A 71 2.87 13.26 -3.47
CA LEU A 71 2.97 12.51 -2.22
C LEU A 71 4.04 13.10 -1.29
N ALA A 72 5.24 13.36 -1.82
CA ALA A 72 6.34 13.91 -1.03
C ALA A 72 6.02 15.29 -0.48
N ALA A 73 5.52 16.20 -1.32
CA ALA A 73 5.27 17.59 -0.94
C ALA A 73 4.05 17.76 -0.03
N GLN A 74 2.93 17.11 -0.38
CA GLN A 74 1.63 17.33 0.26
C GLN A 74 1.39 16.42 1.48
N VAL A 75 2.04 15.25 1.53
CA VAL A 75 1.81 14.23 2.56
C VAL A 75 3.05 13.93 3.39
N LEU A 76 4.11 13.40 2.77
CA LEU A 76 5.26 12.88 3.53
C LEU A 76 6.07 14.01 4.19
N GLY A 77 6.21 15.15 3.52
CA GLY A 77 6.86 16.33 4.06
C GLY A 77 6.23 16.78 5.39
N PRO A 78 4.94 17.15 5.44
CA PRO A 78 4.25 17.49 6.68
C PRO A 78 4.30 16.39 7.74
N LEU A 79 4.00 15.13 7.38
CA LEU A 79 4.03 14.02 8.33
C LEU A 79 5.42 13.81 8.95
N SER A 80 6.50 14.01 8.18
CA SER A 80 7.87 13.90 8.68
C SER A 80 8.22 14.96 9.74
N ARG A 81 7.47 16.06 9.78
CA ARG A 81 7.59 17.11 10.80
C ARG A 81 6.59 16.95 11.93
N GLY A 82 5.74 15.92 11.89
CA GLY A 82 4.65 15.74 12.85
C GLY A 82 3.52 16.75 12.66
N GLU A 83 3.34 17.26 11.44
CA GLU A 83 2.29 18.20 11.07
C GLU A 83 1.15 17.48 10.34
N THR A 84 -0.05 18.07 10.39
CA THR A 84 -1.18 17.63 9.58
C THR A 84 -0.88 17.89 8.09
N ALA A 85 -1.00 16.84 7.28
CA ALA A 85 -0.91 16.91 5.84
C ALA A 85 -2.27 17.25 5.20
N HIS A 86 -2.23 17.92 4.06
CA HIS A 86 -3.38 18.16 3.20
C HIS A 86 -2.99 17.89 1.77
N HIS A 87 -3.67 16.96 1.11
CA HIS A 87 -3.45 16.67 -0.31
C HIS A 87 -4.70 16.91 -1.14
N GLU A 88 -4.50 17.20 -2.42
CA GLU A 88 -5.57 17.31 -3.40
C GLU A 88 -6.07 15.92 -3.80
N VAL A 89 -7.38 15.79 -4.00
CA VAL A 89 -8.02 14.53 -4.39
C VAL A 89 -8.46 14.62 -5.85
N TYR A 90 -7.94 13.72 -6.67
CA TYR A 90 -8.28 13.59 -8.08
C TYR A 90 -9.64 12.92 -8.26
N ASP A 91 -10.57 13.60 -8.93
CA ASP A 91 -11.84 13.02 -9.34
C ASP A 91 -11.67 12.34 -10.70
N TRP A 92 -11.69 11.01 -10.68
CA TRP A 92 -11.54 10.18 -11.87
C TRP A 92 -12.71 10.30 -12.86
N THR A 93 -13.90 10.69 -12.41
CA THR A 93 -15.05 10.93 -13.30
C THR A 93 -14.93 12.30 -13.95
N ALA A 94 -14.62 13.32 -13.15
CA ALA A 94 -14.53 14.70 -13.58
C ALA A 94 -13.18 15.07 -14.23
N ARG A 95 -12.21 14.15 -14.18
CA ARG A 95 -10.84 14.24 -14.72
C ARG A 95 -10.07 15.48 -14.27
N ARG A 96 -10.19 15.83 -12.99
CA ARG A 96 -9.49 16.97 -12.39
C ARG A 96 -9.39 16.79 -10.88
N PHE A 97 -8.46 17.50 -10.26
CA PHE A 97 -8.49 17.69 -8.81
C PHE A 97 -9.75 18.47 -8.43
N ALA A 98 -10.55 17.92 -7.51
CA ALA A 98 -11.85 18.47 -7.14
C ALA A 98 -12.16 18.37 -5.63
N GLY A 99 -11.14 18.12 -4.81
CA GLY A 99 -11.28 18.03 -3.36
C GLY A 99 -9.93 18.09 -2.65
N SER A 100 -9.98 18.10 -1.32
CA SER A 100 -8.79 17.94 -0.49
C SER A 100 -9.08 16.99 0.66
N ARG A 101 -8.08 16.23 1.08
CA ARG A 101 -8.14 15.32 2.22
C ARG A 101 -7.09 15.73 3.24
N GLU A 102 -7.52 15.76 4.50
CA GLU A 102 -6.66 15.95 5.65
C GLU A 102 -6.10 14.61 6.13
N VAL A 103 -4.82 14.57 6.49
CA VAL A 103 -4.14 13.41 7.06
C VAL A 103 -3.41 13.87 8.33
N PRO A 104 -4.00 13.69 9.52
CA PRO A 104 -3.33 14.08 10.75
C PRO A 104 -2.12 13.16 11.02
N PRO A 105 -1.08 13.67 11.70
CA PRO A 105 0.02 12.82 12.14
C PRO A 105 -0.51 11.80 13.14
N ALA A 106 -0.16 10.54 12.92
CA ALA A 106 -0.52 9.43 13.79
C ALA A 106 0.70 8.52 14.01
N PRO A 107 0.73 7.72 15.09
CA PRO A 107 1.84 6.78 15.32
C PRO A 107 2.10 5.84 14.13
N VAL A 108 1.04 5.54 13.36
CA VAL A 108 1.04 4.76 12.13
C VAL A 108 0.17 5.46 11.09
N VAL A 109 0.67 5.59 9.87
CA VAL A 109 -0.10 6.03 8.69
C VAL A 109 0.05 4.96 7.62
N LEU A 110 -1.07 4.57 7.00
CA LEU A 110 -1.08 3.59 5.92
C LEU A 110 -1.03 4.31 4.57
N LEU A 111 -0.20 3.82 3.66
CA LEU A 111 -0.12 4.25 2.26
C LEU A 111 -0.56 3.09 1.38
N GLU A 112 -1.67 3.23 0.66
CA GLU A 112 -2.24 2.16 -0.16
C GLU A 112 -2.27 2.55 -1.63
N GLY A 113 -1.86 1.62 -2.48
CA GLY A 113 -1.93 1.82 -3.92
C GLY A 113 -0.93 0.98 -4.69
N VAL A 114 -1.13 0.90 -6.00
CA VAL A 114 -0.17 0.26 -6.91
C VAL A 114 1.09 1.11 -6.96
N GLY A 115 2.24 0.51 -6.67
CA GLY A 115 3.53 1.20 -6.71
C GLY A 115 3.89 1.93 -5.42
N THR A 116 3.18 1.70 -4.32
CA THR A 116 3.54 2.25 -3.00
C THR A 116 4.86 1.69 -2.47
N GLY A 117 5.29 0.52 -2.94
CA GLY A 117 6.59 -0.12 -2.65
C GLY A 117 7.73 0.24 -3.62
N ARG A 118 7.55 1.28 -4.44
CA ARG A 118 8.53 1.76 -5.42
C ARG A 118 9.78 2.37 -4.78
N ALA A 119 10.89 2.40 -5.51
CA ALA A 119 12.21 2.79 -5.02
C ALA A 119 12.24 4.17 -4.34
N ALA A 120 11.51 5.16 -4.86
CA ALA A 120 11.46 6.50 -4.29
C ALA A 120 10.77 6.58 -2.92
N VAL A 121 9.87 5.64 -2.61
CA VAL A 121 9.09 5.63 -1.36
C VAL A 121 9.71 4.69 -0.32
N ARG A 122 10.31 3.57 -0.75
CA ARG A 122 10.87 2.53 0.14
C ARG A 122 11.75 3.04 1.29
N PRO A 123 12.66 4.01 1.11
CA PRO A 123 13.50 4.51 2.20
C PRO A 123 12.73 5.11 3.38
N LEU A 124 11.48 5.51 3.14
CA LEU A 124 10.59 6.13 4.13
C LEU A 124 9.61 5.14 4.75
N LEU A 125 9.63 3.87 4.35
CA LEU A 125 8.72 2.83 4.85
C LEU A 125 9.28 2.15 6.10
N ALA A 126 8.43 2.03 7.11
CA ALA A 126 8.65 1.16 8.27
C ALA A 126 8.35 -0.30 7.93
N LEU A 127 7.41 -0.52 7.02
CA LEU A 127 6.98 -1.84 6.56
C LEU A 127 6.35 -1.76 5.16
N LEU A 128 6.74 -2.66 4.27
CA LEU A 128 6.10 -2.87 2.97
C LEU A 128 5.36 -4.21 2.93
N LEU A 129 4.04 -4.14 2.83
CA LEU A 129 3.15 -5.27 2.63
C LEU A 129 2.85 -5.43 1.14
N TRP A 130 3.02 -6.63 0.59
CA TRP A 130 2.56 -6.97 -0.75
C TRP A 130 1.38 -7.94 -0.68
N LEU A 131 0.21 -7.52 -1.17
CA LEU A 131 -0.96 -8.38 -1.28
C LEU A 131 -0.78 -9.33 -2.48
N GLU A 132 -0.53 -10.58 -2.15
CA GLU A 132 -0.16 -11.64 -3.07
C GLU A 132 -1.41 -12.27 -3.69
N VAL A 133 -1.77 -11.76 -4.86
CA VAL A 133 -2.81 -12.27 -5.76
C VAL A 133 -2.20 -12.33 -7.14
N ASP A 134 -2.44 -13.42 -7.89
CA ASP A 134 -1.97 -13.46 -9.28
C ASP A 134 -2.59 -12.33 -10.10
N GLN A 135 -1.81 -11.78 -11.02
CA GLN A 135 -2.17 -10.59 -11.77
C GLN A 135 -3.46 -10.79 -12.59
N ASP A 136 -3.63 -11.94 -13.24
CA ASP A 136 -4.82 -12.23 -14.06
C ASP A 136 -6.09 -12.32 -13.21
N THR A 137 -6.00 -12.86 -12.01
CA THR A 137 -7.07 -12.93 -11.03
C THR A 137 -7.39 -11.54 -10.47
N ALA A 138 -6.37 -10.75 -10.14
CA ALA A 138 -6.56 -9.37 -9.69
C ALA A 138 -7.27 -8.53 -10.77
N ARG A 139 -6.79 -8.61 -12.01
CA ARG A 139 -7.40 -7.96 -13.18
C ARG A 139 -8.83 -8.42 -13.42
N ARG A 140 -9.09 -9.73 -13.39
CA ARG A 140 -10.45 -10.29 -13.55
C ARG A 140 -11.40 -9.76 -12.46
N ARG A 141 -10.95 -9.72 -11.20
CA ARG A 141 -11.74 -9.16 -10.09
C ARG A 141 -12.04 -7.68 -10.30
N GLY A 142 -11.06 -6.90 -10.74
CA GLY A 142 -11.20 -5.49 -11.06
C GLY A 142 -12.23 -5.23 -12.16
N LEU A 143 -12.09 -5.92 -13.30
CA LEU A 143 -13.04 -5.84 -14.42
C LEU A 143 -14.47 -6.24 -14.01
N LEU A 144 -14.62 -7.29 -13.20
CA LEU A 144 -15.93 -7.73 -12.70
C LEU A 144 -16.58 -6.70 -11.76
N ARG A 145 -15.77 -6.01 -10.93
CA ARG A 145 -16.25 -4.98 -10.01
C ARG A 145 -16.69 -3.71 -10.76
N ASP A 146 -15.91 -3.31 -11.75
CA ASP A 146 -16.03 -1.99 -12.40
C ASP A 146 -16.97 -1.99 -13.62
N GLY A 147 -17.32 -3.17 -14.12
CA GLY A 147 -18.26 -3.33 -15.22
C GLY A 147 -17.63 -3.16 -16.60
N PRO A 148 -18.36 -3.56 -17.66
CA PRO A 148 -17.87 -3.54 -19.03
C PRO A 148 -17.57 -2.12 -19.56
N GLU A 149 -18.22 -1.08 -19.03
CA GLU A 149 -18.05 0.31 -19.44
C GLU A 149 -16.60 0.80 -19.23
N LEU A 150 -15.88 0.21 -18.28
CA LEU A 150 -14.50 0.56 -17.94
C LEU A 150 -13.45 -0.37 -18.57
N ALA A 151 -13.83 -1.29 -19.47
CA ALA A 151 -12.90 -2.24 -20.07
C ALA A 151 -11.72 -1.58 -20.84
N HIS A 152 -11.99 -0.47 -21.55
CA HIS A 152 -10.94 0.29 -22.24
C HIS A 152 -9.97 0.96 -21.24
N PHE A 153 -10.52 1.55 -20.16
CA PHE A 153 -9.72 2.12 -19.08
C PHE A 153 -8.81 1.06 -18.46
N TRP A 154 -9.35 -0.12 -18.13
CA TRP A 154 -8.58 -1.24 -17.60
C TRP A 154 -7.47 -1.71 -18.54
N THR A 155 -7.68 -1.64 -19.85
CA THR A 155 -6.64 -1.99 -20.83
C THR A 155 -5.46 -1.03 -20.78
N GLY A 156 -5.74 0.28 -20.76
CA GLY A 156 -4.71 1.31 -20.59
C GLY A 156 -3.99 1.19 -19.24
N TRP A 157 -4.75 1.05 -18.16
CA TRP A 157 -4.22 0.88 -16.81
C TRP A 157 -3.31 -0.35 -16.70
N THR A 158 -3.71 -1.50 -17.23
CA THR A 158 -2.92 -2.74 -17.16
C THR A 158 -1.55 -2.53 -17.81
N ARG A 159 -1.50 -1.85 -18.97
CA ARG A 159 -0.24 -1.55 -19.65
C ARG A 159 0.68 -0.66 -18.82
N GLU A 160 0.13 0.38 -18.19
CA GLU A 160 0.91 1.29 -17.34
C GLU A 160 1.38 0.59 -16.06
N GLU A 161 0.55 -0.27 -15.46
CA GLU A 161 0.93 -1.10 -14.30
C GLU A 161 2.06 -2.07 -14.65
N ASP A 162 1.96 -2.76 -15.78
CA ASP A 162 3.00 -3.66 -16.29
C ASP A 162 4.32 -2.92 -16.49
N ALA A 163 4.26 -1.75 -17.15
CA ALA A 163 5.42 -0.91 -17.37
C ALA A 163 6.03 -0.43 -16.05
N HIS A 164 5.19 -0.03 -15.09
CA HIS A 164 5.62 0.37 -13.76
C HIS A 164 6.35 -0.75 -13.03
N PHE A 165 5.76 -1.93 -12.89
CA PHE A 165 6.39 -3.03 -12.15
C PHE A 165 7.58 -3.64 -12.87
N ALA A 166 7.65 -3.57 -14.20
CA ALA A 166 8.85 -3.94 -14.94
C ALA A 166 10.03 -2.99 -14.63
N ALA A 167 9.77 -1.69 -14.46
CA ALA A 167 10.79 -0.68 -14.22
C ALA A 167 11.16 -0.51 -12.72
N ASP A 168 10.18 -0.58 -11.82
CA ASP A 168 10.34 -0.34 -10.39
C ASP A 168 9.48 -1.32 -9.56
N PRO A 169 9.88 -2.60 -9.48
CA PRO A 169 9.07 -3.63 -8.84
C PRO A 169 9.01 -3.44 -7.32
N SER A 170 7.81 -3.62 -6.74
CA SER A 170 7.60 -3.60 -5.28
C SER A 170 7.80 -4.97 -4.64
N ARG A 171 7.25 -6.03 -5.24
CA ARG A 171 7.19 -7.38 -4.65
C ARG A 171 8.55 -7.93 -4.17
N PRO A 172 9.67 -7.81 -4.91
CA PRO A 172 10.98 -8.30 -4.46
C PRO A 172 11.52 -7.58 -3.21
N PHE A 173 10.94 -6.44 -2.85
CA PHE A 173 11.35 -5.64 -1.70
C PHE A 173 10.34 -5.68 -0.56
N ALA A 174 9.24 -6.43 -0.71
CA ALA A 174 8.23 -6.56 0.33
C ALA A 174 8.81 -7.24 1.58
N ASP A 175 8.56 -6.64 2.74
CA ASP A 175 8.91 -7.22 4.03
C ASP A 175 7.99 -8.41 4.35
N LEU A 176 6.72 -8.33 3.92
CA LEU A 176 5.73 -9.38 4.10
C LEU A 176 4.91 -9.60 2.83
N LEU A 177 4.68 -10.86 2.49
CA LEU A 177 3.70 -11.28 1.49
C LEU A 177 2.40 -11.62 2.21
N VAL A 178 1.35 -10.86 1.94
CA VAL A 178 0.02 -11.03 2.56
C VAL A 178 -0.86 -11.83 1.61
N ARG A 179 -1.48 -12.90 2.09
CA ARG A 179 -2.44 -13.72 1.33
C ARG A 179 -3.79 -13.67 2.02
N GLN A 180 -4.86 -13.59 1.23
CA GLN A 180 -6.21 -13.77 1.73
C GLN A 180 -6.44 -15.26 1.99
N THR A 181 -6.82 -15.62 3.22
CA THR A 181 -7.25 -16.99 3.54
C THR A 181 -8.75 -17.12 3.31
N GLY A 182 -9.16 -18.23 2.71
CA GLY A 182 -10.57 -18.48 2.47
C GLY A 182 -11.26 -18.89 3.75
N ASP A 183 -12.22 -18.08 4.21
CA ASP A 183 -13.35 -18.57 4.97
C ASP A 183 -14.61 -18.23 4.17
N GLY A 184 -15.03 -19.20 3.37
CA GLY A 184 -16.38 -19.22 2.81
C GLY A 184 -17.38 -19.30 3.95
N HIS A 185 -18.49 -18.57 3.80
CA HIS A 185 -19.62 -18.46 4.73
C HIS A 185 -19.35 -17.47 5.89
N ALA A 186 -20.00 -16.30 5.80
CA ALA A 186 -20.01 -15.19 6.78
C ALA A 186 -18.89 -14.12 6.73
N GLY A 187 -18.66 -13.53 5.55
CA GLY A 187 -18.24 -12.10 5.43
C GLY A 187 -16.84 -11.68 5.93
N HIS A 188 -16.05 -12.56 6.54
CA HIS A 188 -14.77 -12.20 7.16
C HIS A 188 -13.64 -13.07 6.60
N ALA A 189 -13.24 -12.83 5.35
CA ALA A 189 -12.02 -13.46 4.83
C ALA A 189 -10.82 -13.17 5.74
N GLY A 190 -10.08 -14.18 6.17
CA GLY A 190 -8.86 -13.98 6.94
C GLY A 190 -7.71 -13.47 6.06
N TYR A 191 -6.63 -13.05 6.72
CA TYR A 191 -5.35 -12.81 6.05
C TYR A 191 -4.22 -13.43 6.85
N THR A 192 -3.29 -14.04 6.12
CA THR A 192 -2.00 -14.52 6.61
C THR A 192 -0.89 -13.73 5.94
N ALA A 193 0.23 -13.57 6.65
CA ALA A 193 1.41 -12.89 6.14
C ALA A 193 2.65 -13.75 6.41
N ASP A 194 3.44 -13.94 5.37
CA ASP A 194 4.71 -14.65 5.40
C ASP A 194 5.87 -13.66 5.19
N PRO A 195 7.08 -13.94 5.70
CA PRO A 195 8.28 -13.17 5.37
C PRO A 195 8.44 -13.03 3.85
N GLY A 196 8.52 -11.78 3.39
CA GLY A 196 8.73 -11.47 1.98
C GLY A 196 10.21 -11.45 1.59
N PRO A 197 10.51 -11.31 0.29
CA PRO A 197 11.89 -11.36 -0.20
C PRO A 197 12.75 -10.18 0.29
N GLY A 198 12.12 -9.06 0.64
CA GLY A 198 12.77 -7.87 1.19
C GLY A 198 12.92 -7.90 2.72
N ALA A 199 12.37 -8.92 3.39
CA ALA A 199 12.45 -9.03 4.84
C ALA A 199 13.91 -8.96 5.29
N ARG A 200 14.25 -7.91 6.05
CA ARG A 200 15.59 -7.78 6.62
C ARG A 200 15.83 -9.02 7.49
N ARG A 201 16.77 -9.87 7.10
CA ARG A 201 17.24 -10.95 7.98
C ARG A 201 17.71 -10.27 9.26
N ALA A 202 17.16 -10.67 10.40
CA ALA A 202 17.75 -10.31 11.68
C ALA A 202 19.26 -10.66 11.60
N PRO A 203 20.17 -9.78 12.02
CA PRO A 203 21.56 -10.17 12.15
C PRO A 203 21.59 -11.42 13.03
N GLY A 204 22.20 -12.49 12.52
CA GLY A 204 22.36 -13.71 13.29
C GLY A 204 23.08 -13.40 14.61
N PRO A 205 22.88 -14.18 15.67
CA PRO A 205 23.47 -13.92 16.99
C PRO A 205 25.02 -13.94 17.00
N TYR A 206 25.66 -14.23 15.88
CA TYR A 206 27.09 -14.14 15.68
C TYR A 206 27.36 -13.16 14.54
N GLY A 207 27.57 -11.89 14.91
CA GLY A 207 28.31 -10.97 14.06
C GLY A 207 29.76 -11.42 14.05
N ASP A 208 30.20 -11.97 12.92
CA ASP A 208 31.60 -12.26 12.68
C ASP A 208 32.40 -10.96 12.85
N ARG A 209 33.26 -10.94 13.87
CA ARG A 209 34.38 -10.01 13.92
C ARG A 209 35.45 -10.55 12.97
N GLN A 210 35.75 -9.79 11.93
CA GLN A 210 37.10 -9.73 11.37
C GLN A 210 37.60 -8.31 11.51
#